data_AF-A0A523ZY51-F1
#
_entry.id   AF-A0A523ZY51-F1
#
_cell.length_a   1.000
_cell.length_b   1.000
_cell.length_c   1.000
_cell.angle_alpha   90.00
_cell.angle_beta   90.00
_cell.angle_gamma   90.00
#
_symmetry.space_group_name_H-M   'P 1'
#
loop_
_entity.id
_entity.type
_entity.pdbx_description
1 polymer ?
#
loop_
_entity_poly.entity_id
_entity_poly.type
_entity_poly.pdbx_seq_one_letter_code
_entity_poly.pdbx_strand_id
1 'polypeptide(L)'
;MMKLEELRQEFPLTEELAYLDHAATSPLPGRTRAAMTRFIETRRFVGRAWEEYETLDQDLRQTLGQLINASPEEIALVQNTAEGLNIAAHAIPFQPGDNVVFCDMEYPANVYPWLNLERRGVEARIVPHREGGLALDDLEEYLAQRTRVVAASSVEFLTGFRNDLQSIGELCKARGIYFVVDGIQSLGVIPLDVRECQIDLLSCGGPKWLMGPCGQGFLFCRQELVEEMKPAYAGATSVVDFLNFRDYDLTFLPDAKRFEL
;
A
#
# COMPACT_ATOMS: atom_id res chain seq x y z
N MET A 1 -7.72 -18.45 21.12
CA MET A 1 -8.32 -17.11 20.96
C MET A 1 -8.08 -16.36 22.26
N MET A 2 -7.50 -15.15 22.22
CA MET A 2 -7.30 -14.32 23.42
C MET A 2 -8.66 -13.85 23.97
N LYS A 3 -8.76 -13.65 25.28
CA LYS A 3 -9.97 -13.08 25.92
C LYS A 3 -10.02 -11.57 25.74
N LEU A 4 -11.21 -10.97 25.81
CA LEU A 4 -11.38 -9.51 25.65
C LEU A 4 -10.57 -8.72 26.69
N GLU A 5 -10.53 -9.20 27.93
CA GLU A 5 -9.74 -8.57 28.99
C GLU A 5 -8.24 -8.58 28.69
N GLU A 6 -7.73 -9.67 28.12
CA GLU A 6 -6.32 -9.79 27.70
C GLU A 6 -6.01 -8.85 26.53
N LEU A 7 -6.94 -8.69 25.58
CA LEU A 7 -6.79 -7.73 24.48
C LEU A 7 -6.78 -6.28 25.01
N ARG A 8 -7.64 -5.95 25.97
CA ARG A 8 -7.70 -4.60 26.55
C ARG A 8 -6.40 -4.23 27.30
N GLN A 9 -5.70 -5.20 27.88
CA GLN A 9 -4.39 -4.97 28.50
C GLN A 9 -3.31 -4.54 27.49
N GLU A 10 -3.43 -4.88 26.21
CA GLU A 10 -2.55 -4.36 25.17
C GLU A 10 -2.79 -2.87 24.90
N PHE A 11 -3.95 -2.33 25.27
CA PHE A 11 -4.35 -0.94 25.00
C PHE A 11 -4.77 -0.23 26.30
N PRO A 12 -3.79 0.27 27.10
CA PRO A 12 -4.08 0.99 28.34
C PRO A 12 -5.03 2.17 28.17
N LEU A 13 -5.05 2.81 26.99
CA LEU A 13 -5.99 3.89 26.64
C LEU A 13 -7.46 3.52 26.90
N THR A 14 -7.80 2.22 26.81
CA THR A 14 -9.18 1.73 27.02
C THR A 14 -9.64 1.85 28.47
N GLU A 15 -8.74 2.05 29.43
CA GLU A 15 -9.06 2.34 30.84
C GLU A 15 -9.45 3.82 31.04
N GLU A 16 -8.99 4.71 30.17
CA GLU A 16 -9.22 6.16 30.27
C GLU A 16 -10.45 6.60 29.46
N LEU A 17 -10.67 6.04 28.27
CA LEU A 17 -11.77 6.43 27.39
C LEU A 17 -12.22 5.34 26.41
N ALA A 18 -13.41 5.54 25.86
CA ALA A 18 -13.90 4.78 24.70
C ALA A 18 -13.33 5.38 23.40
N TYR A 19 -12.27 4.78 22.87
CA TYR A 19 -11.61 5.25 21.65
C TYR A 19 -12.33 4.73 20.39
N LEU A 20 -12.94 5.63 19.61
CA LEU A 20 -13.75 5.30 18.43
C LEU A 20 -13.19 5.92 17.14
N ASP A 21 -11.88 6.18 17.10
CA ASP A 21 -11.21 6.91 15.99
C ASP A 21 -10.08 6.11 15.33
N HIS A 22 -10.21 4.78 15.34
CA HIS A 22 -9.20 3.87 14.76
C HIS A 22 -9.00 4.08 13.25
N ALA A 23 -10.04 4.58 12.56
CA ALA A 23 -10.02 4.93 11.15
C ALA A 23 -9.14 6.15 10.83
N ALA A 24 -8.78 6.97 11.84
CA ALA A 24 -7.76 8.00 11.73
C ALA A 24 -6.37 7.44 12.09
N THR A 25 -6.24 6.91 13.30
CA THR A 25 -5.01 6.30 13.81
C THR A 25 -5.35 5.28 14.90
N SER A 26 -4.55 4.24 15.03
CA SER A 26 -4.69 3.27 16.11
C SER A 26 -3.86 3.66 17.32
N PRO A 27 -4.29 3.31 18.55
CA PRO A 27 -3.36 3.19 19.66
C PRO A 27 -2.38 2.03 19.39
N LEU A 28 -1.12 2.21 19.73
CA LEU A 28 -0.14 1.12 19.63
C LEU A 28 -0.38 0.07 20.72
N PRO A 29 -0.49 -1.23 20.38
CA PRO A 29 -0.57 -2.26 21.38
C PRO A 29 0.74 -2.36 22.17
N GLY A 30 0.64 -2.85 23.40
CA GLY A 30 1.77 -3.02 24.32
C GLY A 30 2.95 -3.75 23.69
N ARG A 31 2.67 -4.78 22.87
CA ARG A 31 3.70 -5.51 22.11
C ARG A 31 4.43 -4.66 21.06
N THR A 32 3.72 -3.79 20.32
CA THR A 32 4.35 -2.91 19.32
C THR A 32 5.23 -1.89 20.03
N ARG A 33 4.73 -1.28 21.11
CA ARG A 33 5.50 -0.36 21.95
C ARG A 33 6.76 -1.04 22.53
N ALA A 34 6.63 -2.26 23.03
CA ALA A 34 7.75 -3.02 23.59
C ALA A 34 8.81 -3.34 22.52
N ALA A 35 8.40 -3.76 21.31
CA ALA A 35 9.30 -4.03 20.20
C ALA A 35 10.08 -2.78 19.77
N MET A 36 9.39 -1.63 19.61
CA MET A 36 10.04 -0.35 19.28
C MET A 36 11.02 0.09 20.37
N THR A 37 10.64 -0.04 21.64
CA THR A 37 11.51 0.31 22.78
C THR A 37 12.77 -0.55 22.77
N ARG A 38 12.63 -1.86 22.55
CA ARG A 38 13.77 -2.79 22.44
C ARG A 38 14.67 -2.41 21.27
N PHE A 39 14.11 -2.09 20.09
CA PHE A 39 14.90 -1.66 18.94
C PHE A 39 15.74 -0.42 19.26
N ILE A 40 15.15 0.60 19.88
CA ILE A 40 15.84 1.83 20.29
C ILE A 40 16.97 1.52 21.28
N GLU A 41 16.69 0.72 22.31
CA GLU A 41 17.69 0.34 23.32
C GLU A 41 18.83 -0.51 22.73
N THR A 42 18.53 -1.44 21.82
CA THR A 42 19.58 -2.21 21.11
C THR A 42 20.41 -1.30 20.22
N ARG A 43 19.81 -0.34 19.50
CA ARG A 43 20.51 0.61 18.61
C ARG A 43 21.53 1.48 19.33
N ARG A 44 21.43 1.64 20.64
CA ARG A 44 22.48 2.24 21.48
C ARG A 44 23.84 1.54 21.33
N PHE A 45 23.83 0.25 20.98
CA PHE A 45 25.00 -0.57 20.71
C PHE A 45 25.08 -0.87 19.22
N VAL A 46 25.68 0.06 18.46
CA VAL A 46 25.67 0.08 16.98
C VAL A 46 25.86 -1.29 16.34
N GLY A 47 26.82 -2.11 16.79
CA GLY A 47 27.07 -3.46 16.26
C GLY A 47 25.98 -4.51 16.52
N ARG A 48 25.39 -4.52 17.71
CA ARG A 48 24.38 -5.54 18.10
C ARG A 48 23.07 -5.37 17.36
N ALA A 49 22.70 -4.14 17.02
CA ALA A 49 21.48 -3.88 16.26
C ALA A 49 21.55 -4.44 14.83
N TRP A 50 22.74 -4.46 14.22
CA TRP A 50 22.90 -5.05 12.89
C TRP A 50 22.71 -6.56 12.91
N GLU A 51 23.25 -7.25 13.93
CA GLU A 51 23.10 -8.70 14.09
C GLU A 51 21.67 -9.10 14.50
N GLU A 52 21.05 -8.38 15.44
CA GLU A 52 19.74 -8.73 16.00
C GLU A 52 18.58 -8.48 15.01
N TYR A 53 18.73 -7.52 14.10
CA TYR A 53 17.69 -7.11 13.16
C TYR A 53 18.06 -7.34 11.69
N GLU A 54 19.07 -8.16 11.42
CA GLU A 54 19.56 -8.46 10.05
C GLU A 54 18.43 -8.93 9.12
N THR A 55 17.51 -9.74 9.64
CA THR A 55 16.41 -10.34 8.86
C THR A 55 15.10 -9.57 8.95
N LEU A 56 15.03 -8.49 9.73
CA LEU A 56 13.76 -7.82 10.09
C LEU A 56 12.93 -7.45 8.86
N ASP A 57 13.58 -6.87 7.85
CA ASP A 57 12.93 -6.44 6.61
C ASP A 57 12.39 -7.63 5.80
N GLN A 58 13.12 -8.74 5.75
CA GLN A 58 12.70 -9.96 5.06
C GLN A 58 11.55 -10.66 5.80
N ASP A 59 11.62 -10.74 7.13
CA ASP A 59 10.58 -11.31 7.97
C ASP A 59 9.28 -10.49 7.88
N LEU A 60 9.40 -9.15 7.80
CA LEU A 60 8.27 -8.26 7.57
C LEU A 60 7.65 -8.50 6.19
N ARG A 61 8.44 -8.63 5.12
CA ARG A 61 7.92 -8.94 3.77
C ARG A 61 7.20 -10.28 3.74
N GLN A 62 7.74 -11.31 4.40
CA GLN A 62 7.08 -12.60 4.51
C GLN A 62 5.73 -12.49 5.21
N THR A 63 5.68 -11.74 6.31
CA THR A 63 4.43 -11.51 7.07
C THR A 63 3.41 -10.74 6.24
N LEU A 64 3.83 -9.69 5.55
CA LEU A 64 2.97 -8.88 4.67
C LEU A 64 2.49 -9.68 3.45
N GLY A 65 3.37 -10.48 2.84
CA GLY A 65 3.01 -11.37 1.74
C GLY A 65 1.93 -12.37 2.18
N GLN A 66 2.10 -13.01 3.34
CA GLN A 66 1.09 -13.89 3.91
C GLN A 66 -0.24 -13.18 4.20
N LEU A 67 -0.20 -11.94 4.69
CA LEU A 67 -1.40 -11.16 5.00
C LEU A 67 -2.29 -10.94 3.77
N ILE A 68 -1.70 -10.82 2.58
CA ILE A 68 -2.42 -10.46 1.35
C ILE A 68 -2.40 -11.54 0.25
N ASN A 69 -1.84 -12.72 0.54
CA ASN A 69 -1.59 -13.81 -0.42
C ASN A 69 -0.62 -13.43 -1.58
N ALA A 70 0.48 -12.77 -1.24
CA ALA A 70 1.59 -12.42 -2.14
C ALA A 70 2.91 -13.06 -1.71
N SER A 71 3.90 -13.07 -2.61
CA SER A 71 5.26 -13.47 -2.24
C SER A 71 6.04 -12.30 -1.63
N PRO A 72 7.09 -12.54 -0.82
CA PRO A 72 7.92 -11.48 -0.26
C PRO A 72 8.57 -10.57 -1.30
N GLU A 73 8.88 -11.11 -2.48
CA GLU A 73 9.51 -10.40 -3.60
C GLU A 73 8.57 -9.34 -4.22
N GLU A 74 7.27 -9.46 -4.02
CA GLU A 74 6.28 -8.50 -4.50
C GLU A 74 6.04 -7.34 -3.54
N ILE A 75 6.76 -7.31 -2.40
CA ILE A 75 6.57 -6.31 -1.34
C ILE A 75 7.76 -5.35 -1.30
N ALA A 76 7.48 -4.07 -1.51
CA ALA A 76 8.38 -2.97 -1.22
C ALA A 76 7.98 -2.31 0.12
N LEU A 77 8.96 -1.96 0.95
CA LEU A 77 8.69 -1.17 2.16
C LEU A 77 8.67 0.33 1.84
N VAL A 78 7.65 1.02 2.33
CA VAL A 78 7.47 2.47 2.16
C VAL A 78 7.12 3.09 3.51
N GLN A 79 7.12 4.42 3.62
CA GLN A 79 6.82 5.13 4.86
C GLN A 79 5.33 5.18 5.19
N ASN A 80 4.46 5.15 4.18
CA ASN A 80 2.99 5.22 4.33
C ASN A 80 2.25 4.91 3.02
N THR A 81 0.92 4.80 3.08
CA THR A 81 0.06 4.57 1.90
C THR A 81 0.27 5.62 0.81
N ALA A 82 0.38 6.90 1.17
CA ALA A 82 0.46 7.98 0.18
C ALA A 82 1.74 7.88 -0.64
N GLU A 83 2.86 7.49 -0.03
CA GLU A 83 4.11 7.23 -0.75
C GLU A 83 3.95 6.06 -1.74
N GLY A 84 3.39 4.93 -1.31
CA GLY A 84 3.19 3.78 -2.19
C GLY A 84 2.24 4.07 -3.36
N LEU A 85 1.18 4.85 -3.14
CA LEU A 85 0.28 5.30 -4.22
C LEU A 85 0.95 6.28 -5.19
N ASN A 86 1.83 7.16 -4.70
CA ASN A 86 2.65 8.01 -5.58
C ASN A 86 3.64 7.19 -6.40
N ILE A 87 4.28 6.17 -5.80
CA ILE A 87 5.15 5.24 -6.51
C ILE A 87 4.34 4.54 -7.61
N ALA A 88 3.17 3.99 -7.30
CA ALA A 88 2.30 3.34 -8.28
C ALA A 88 1.93 4.28 -9.45
N ALA A 89 1.46 5.49 -9.15
CA ALA A 89 1.08 6.48 -10.16
C ALA A 89 2.23 6.87 -11.08
N HIS A 90 3.45 6.90 -10.55
CA HIS A 90 4.64 7.25 -11.32
C HIS A 90 5.30 6.07 -12.03
N ALA A 91 5.13 4.84 -11.52
CA ALA A 91 5.74 3.64 -12.08
C ALA A 91 5.04 3.13 -13.34
N ILE A 92 3.73 3.35 -13.44
CA ILE A 92 2.93 2.94 -14.59
C ILE A 92 3.34 3.74 -15.84
N PRO A 93 3.58 3.08 -17.00
CA PRO A 93 4.12 3.70 -18.21
C PRO A 93 3.07 4.46 -19.04
N PHE A 94 2.36 5.40 -18.42
CA PHE A 94 1.36 6.24 -19.08
C PHE A 94 1.88 6.96 -20.33
N GLN A 95 1.01 7.06 -21.33
CA GLN A 95 1.19 7.91 -22.51
C GLN A 95 0.24 9.12 -22.46
N PRO A 96 0.61 10.28 -23.06
CA PRO A 96 -0.33 11.38 -23.22
C PRO A 96 -1.62 10.93 -23.90
N GLY A 97 -2.76 11.33 -23.33
CA GLY A 97 -4.11 10.92 -23.73
C GLY A 97 -4.64 9.68 -23.02
N ASP A 98 -3.84 9.00 -22.18
CA ASP A 98 -4.34 7.97 -21.27
C ASP A 98 -5.17 8.61 -20.13
N ASN A 99 -5.99 7.80 -19.47
CA ASN A 99 -6.75 8.24 -18.32
C ASN A 99 -6.70 7.24 -17.16
N VAL A 100 -7.00 7.76 -15.97
CA VAL A 100 -7.19 7.02 -14.72
C VAL A 100 -8.58 7.30 -14.18
N VAL A 101 -9.27 6.25 -13.72
CA VAL A 101 -10.64 6.32 -13.21
C VAL A 101 -10.64 6.01 -11.71
N PHE A 102 -11.31 6.82 -10.90
CA PHE A 102 -11.47 6.61 -9.46
C PHE A 102 -12.74 7.27 -8.92
N CYS A 103 -13.16 6.90 -7.71
CA CYS A 103 -14.38 7.40 -7.06
C CYS A 103 -14.19 8.82 -6.48
N ASP A 104 -15.23 9.66 -6.46
CA ASP A 104 -15.20 10.97 -5.77
C ASP A 104 -15.15 10.86 -4.23
N MET A 105 -15.25 9.65 -3.68
CA MET A 105 -15.14 9.34 -2.25
C MET A 105 -13.71 8.98 -1.81
N GLU A 106 -12.77 8.86 -2.75
CA GLU A 106 -11.39 8.48 -2.44
C GLU A 106 -10.72 9.43 -1.45
N TYR A 107 -9.95 8.85 -0.53
CA TYR A 107 -9.12 9.66 0.36
C TYR A 107 -8.08 10.44 -0.47
N PRO A 108 -7.71 11.69 -0.12
CA PRO A 108 -6.85 12.51 -0.98
C PRO A 108 -5.49 11.89 -1.35
N ALA A 109 -4.96 10.96 -0.54
CA ALA A 109 -3.75 10.21 -0.87
C ALA A 109 -3.92 9.33 -2.12
N ASN A 110 -5.14 8.87 -2.43
CA ASN A 110 -5.50 8.13 -3.63
C ASN A 110 -6.19 9.02 -4.69
N VAL A 111 -6.01 10.34 -4.61
CA VAL A 111 -6.53 11.32 -5.60
C VAL A 111 -5.40 12.15 -6.20
N TYR A 112 -4.63 12.81 -5.33
CA TYR A 112 -3.61 13.76 -5.78
C TYR A 112 -2.51 13.16 -6.67
N PRO A 113 -2.03 11.91 -6.46
CA PRO A 113 -1.04 11.32 -7.36
C PRO A 113 -1.54 11.28 -8.81
N TRP A 114 -2.82 10.94 -8.99
CA TRP A 114 -3.48 10.82 -10.29
C TRP A 114 -3.72 12.17 -10.95
N LEU A 115 -4.26 13.15 -10.21
CA LEU A 115 -4.43 14.52 -10.71
C LEU A 115 -3.09 15.14 -11.11
N ASN A 116 -2.03 14.86 -10.37
CA ASN A 116 -0.70 15.38 -10.66
C ASN A 116 -0.14 14.83 -11.99
N LEU A 117 -0.68 13.73 -12.54
CA LEU A 117 -0.31 13.22 -13.86
C LEU A 117 -0.89 14.02 -15.03
N GLU A 118 -1.79 14.99 -14.80
CA GLU A 118 -2.24 15.94 -15.83
C GLU A 118 -1.06 16.65 -16.49
N ARG A 119 0.01 16.93 -15.73
CA ARG A 119 1.26 17.51 -16.25
C ARG A 119 1.96 16.64 -17.32
N ARG A 120 1.61 15.35 -17.39
CA ARG A 120 2.08 14.36 -18.38
C ARG A 120 1.03 14.06 -19.45
N GLY A 121 -0.09 14.79 -19.45
CA GLY A 121 -1.21 14.58 -20.37
C GLY A 121 -2.09 13.38 -20.03
N VAL A 122 -2.13 12.95 -18.76
CA VAL A 122 -3.05 11.90 -18.28
C VAL A 122 -4.30 12.55 -17.69
N GLU A 123 -5.47 12.14 -18.13
CA GLU A 123 -6.76 12.64 -17.64
C GLU A 123 -7.21 11.87 -16.39
N ALA A 124 -7.69 12.58 -15.37
CA ALA A 124 -8.39 11.97 -14.25
C ALA A 124 -9.90 11.99 -14.50
N ARG A 125 -10.54 10.83 -14.37
CA ARG A 125 -11.99 10.66 -14.52
C ARG A 125 -12.59 10.23 -13.20
N ILE A 126 -13.46 11.07 -12.67
CA ILE A 126 -13.98 10.90 -11.31
C ILE A 126 -15.41 10.39 -11.41
N VAL A 127 -15.63 9.18 -10.90
CA VAL A 127 -16.94 8.52 -10.83
C VAL A 127 -17.67 9.02 -9.57
N PRO A 128 -18.88 9.60 -9.68
CA PRO A 128 -19.68 9.93 -8.52
C PRO A 128 -19.99 8.68 -7.70
N HIS A 129 -19.79 8.72 -6.39
CA HIS A 129 -20.13 7.61 -5.53
C HIS A 129 -21.64 7.33 -5.52
N ARG A 130 -21.99 6.07 -5.28
CA ARG A 130 -23.35 5.61 -5.05
C ARG A 130 -23.39 4.81 -3.75
N GLU A 131 -24.37 5.11 -2.89
CA GLU A 131 -24.51 4.49 -1.56
C GLU A 131 -23.25 4.59 -0.67
N GLY A 132 -22.35 5.52 -0.99
CA GLY A 132 -21.14 5.81 -0.23
C GLY A 132 -19.85 5.26 -0.81
N GLY A 133 -19.84 4.59 -1.96
CA GLY A 133 -18.61 4.16 -2.63
C GLY A 133 -18.76 3.94 -4.13
N LEU A 134 -17.84 3.16 -4.72
CA LEU A 134 -17.75 2.94 -6.16
C LEU A 134 -18.68 1.78 -6.58
N ALA A 135 -19.75 2.13 -7.30
CA ALA A 135 -20.59 1.13 -7.94
C ALA A 135 -19.98 0.65 -9.25
N LEU A 136 -20.01 -0.67 -9.49
CA LEU A 136 -19.41 -1.28 -10.68
C LEU A 136 -20.04 -0.79 -11.99
N ASP A 137 -21.37 -0.68 -12.05
CA ASP A 137 -22.06 -0.19 -13.26
C ASP A 137 -21.65 1.25 -13.60
N ASP A 138 -21.53 2.10 -12.58
CA ASP A 138 -21.12 3.50 -12.75
C ASP A 138 -19.65 3.57 -13.18
N LEU A 139 -18.78 2.69 -12.66
CA LEU A 139 -17.39 2.57 -13.11
C LEU A 139 -17.33 2.25 -14.60
N GLU A 140 -18.11 1.27 -15.08
CA GLU A 140 -18.08 0.83 -16.47
C GLU A 140 -18.41 1.95 -17.47
N GLU A 141 -19.31 2.87 -17.12
CA GLU A 141 -19.69 4.02 -17.95
C GLU A 141 -18.55 5.03 -18.12
N TYR A 142 -17.61 5.09 -17.17
CA TYR A 142 -16.48 6.01 -17.17
C TYR A 142 -15.22 5.44 -17.85
N LEU A 143 -15.17 4.11 -18.02
CA LEU A 143 -14.09 3.44 -18.75
C LEU A 143 -14.14 3.82 -20.25
N ALA A 144 -12.99 4.24 -20.79
CA ALA A 144 -12.81 4.51 -22.21
C ALA A 144 -11.67 3.69 -22.81
N GLN A 145 -11.52 3.77 -24.14
CA GLN A 145 -10.49 3.04 -24.89
C GLN A 145 -9.06 3.27 -24.38
N ARG A 146 -8.80 4.43 -23.76
CA ARG A 146 -7.49 4.80 -23.21
C ARG A 146 -7.41 4.76 -21.68
N THR A 147 -8.38 4.15 -21.02
CA THR A 147 -8.29 3.93 -19.57
C THR A 147 -7.15 2.98 -19.29
N ARG A 148 -6.19 3.44 -18.49
CA ARG A 148 -4.98 2.69 -18.15
C ARG A 148 -5.01 2.19 -16.72
N VAL A 149 -5.68 2.92 -15.82
CA VAL A 149 -5.77 2.59 -14.40
C VAL A 149 -7.20 2.75 -13.90
N VAL A 150 -7.64 1.82 -13.07
CA VAL A 150 -8.68 2.05 -12.07
C VAL A 150 -8.01 2.07 -10.71
N ALA A 151 -8.20 3.16 -9.96
CA ALA A 151 -7.75 3.27 -8.59
C ALA A 151 -8.96 3.23 -7.65
N ALA A 152 -8.90 2.39 -6.62
CA ALA A 152 -10.00 2.22 -5.68
C ALA A 152 -9.52 2.02 -4.24
N SER A 153 -10.22 2.60 -3.27
CA SER A 153 -10.08 2.23 -1.87
C SER A 153 -10.71 0.87 -1.61
N SER A 154 -10.07 0.03 -0.81
CA SER A 154 -10.66 -1.22 -0.32
C SER A 154 -11.90 -0.98 0.55
N VAL A 155 -11.83 0.07 1.38
CA VAL A 155 -12.94 0.61 2.15
C VAL A 155 -12.83 2.14 2.12
N GLU A 156 -13.91 2.81 1.78
CA GLU A 156 -13.97 4.28 1.73
C GLU A 156 -13.78 4.88 3.13
N PHE A 157 -12.86 5.85 3.24
CA PHE A 157 -12.44 6.38 4.54
C PHE A 157 -13.55 7.11 5.31
N LEU A 158 -14.50 7.72 4.59
CA LEU A 158 -15.54 8.57 5.16
C LEU A 158 -16.81 7.78 5.46
N THR A 159 -17.23 6.91 4.54
CA THR A 159 -18.52 6.22 4.60
C THR A 159 -18.40 4.81 5.18
N GLY A 160 -17.19 4.23 5.19
CA GLY A 160 -16.98 2.82 5.51
C GLY A 160 -17.49 1.86 4.43
N PHE A 161 -17.85 2.36 3.25
CA PHE A 161 -18.31 1.54 2.14
C PHE A 161 -17.20 0.59 1.69
N ARG A 162 -17.47 -0.71 1.64
CA ARG A 162 -16.52 -1.71 1.17
C ARG A 162 -16.73 -1.91 -0.32
N ASN A 163 -15.78 -1.44 -1.12
CA ASN A 163 -15.83 -1.63 -2.57
C ASN A 163 -15.68 -3.12 -2.93
N ASP A 164 -16.38 -3.55 -3.98
CA ASP A 164 -16.30 -4.91 -4.50
C ASP A 164 -15.03 -5.07 -5.36
N LEU A 165 -13.89 -5.21 -4.69
CA LEU A 165 -12.58 -5.30 -5.33
C LEU A 165 -12.48 -6.50 -6.28
N GLN A 166 -13.20 -7.59 -6.02
CA GLN A 166 -13.18 -8.75 -6.89
C GLN A 166 -13.82 -8.43 -8.24
N SER A 167 -15.05 -7.91 -8.24
CA SER A 167 -15.71 -7.53 -9.50
C SER A 167 -14.97 -6.43 -10.25
N ILE A 168 -14.43 -5.43 -9.55
CA ILE A 168 -13.60 -4.38 -10.17
C ILE A 168 -12.34 -4.98 -10.80
N GLY A 169 -11.64 -5.86 -10.09
CA GLY A 169 -10.44 -6.51 -10.57
C GLY A 169 -10.68 -7.41 -11.79
N GLU A 170 -11.77 -8.17 -11.79
CA GLU A 170 -12.20 -8.98 -12.95
C GLU A 170 -12.45 -8.11 -14.18
N LEU A 171 -13.15 -6.97 -14.02
CA LEU A 171 -13.38 -5.98 -15.07
C LEU A 171 -12.06 -5.39 -15.59
N CYS A 172 -11.16 -4.99 -14.69
CA CYS A 172 -9.85 -4.44 -15.05
C CYS A 172 -9.02 -5.44 -15.84
N LYS A 173 -8.92 -6.68 -15.36
CA LYS A 173 -8.21 -7.77 -16.04
C LYS A 173 -8.78 -8.06 -17.42
N ALA A 174 -10.11 -8.12 -17.55
CA ALA A 174 -10.77 -8.37 -18.83
C ALA A 174 -10.48 -7.29 -19.89
N ARG A 175 -10.17 -6.06 -19.45
CA ARG A 175 -9.88 -4.92 -20.32
C ARG A 175 -8.40 -4.55 -20.42
N GLY A 176 -7.51 -5.26 -19.72
CA GLY A 176 -6.08 -4.94 -19.68
C GLY A 176 -5.77 -3.60 -19.02
N ILE A 177 -6.56 -3.24 -18.01
CA ILE A 177 -6.43 -2.02 -17.20
C ILE A 177 -5.72 -2.38 -15.90
N TYR A 178 -4.77 -1.56 -15.45
CA TYR A 178 -4.13 -1.79 -14.16
C TYR A 178 -5.08 -1.47 -13.01
N PHE A 179 -5.12 -2.35 -12.01
CA PHE A 179 -5.91 -2.15 -10.81
C PHE A 179 -5.04 -1.78 -9.60
N VAL A 180 -5.22 -0.56 -9.10
CA VAL A 180 -4.44 0.00 -7.98
C VAL A 180 -5.33 0.20 -6.76
N VAL A 181 -4.93 -0.36 -5.61
CA VAL A 181 -5.79 -0.38 -4.41
C VAL A 181 -5.17 0.35 -3.22
N ASP A 182 -5.95 1.22 -2.58
CA ASP A 182 -5.66 1.72 -1.23
C ASP A 182 -6.21 0.71 -0.19
N GLY A 183 -5.30 0.01 0.49
CA GLY A 183 -5.60 -1.01 1.49
C GLY A 183 -5.76 -0.48 2.92
N ILE A 184 -5.61 0.83 3.16
CA ILE A 184 -5.40 1.37 4.51
C ILE A 184 -6.59 1.19 5.46
N GLN A 185 -7.81 1.07 4.95
CA GLN A 185 -9.02 0.91 5.77
C GLN A 185 -9.52 -0.54 5.92
N SER A 186 -8.86 -1.50 5.28
CA SER A 186 -9.27 -2.93 5.31
C SER A 186 -8.21 -3.85 5.93
N LEU A 187 -6.94 -3.67 5.56
CA LEU A 187 -5.89 -4.60 5.94
C LEU A 187 -5.64 -4.61 7.46
N GLY A 188 -5.75 -5.80 8.04
CA GLY A 188 -5.70 -6.03 9.49
C GLY A 188 -7.06 -6.34 10.11
N VAL A 189 -8.16 -6.00 9.43
CA VAL A 189 -9.53 -6.26 9.93
C VAL A 189 -10.46 -6.96 8.94
N ILE A 190 -10.21 -6.84 7.63
CA ILE A 190 -10.93 -7.53 6.57
C ILE A 190 -9.92 -8.36 5.76
N PRO A 191 -10.17 -9.67 5.54
CA PRO A 191 -9.33 -10.47 4.65
C PRO A 191 -9.31 -9.88 3.24
N LEU A 192 -8.12 -9.79 2.65
CA LEU A 192 -7.92 -9.29 1.30
C LEU A 192 -6.89 -10.19 0.62
N ASP A 193 -7.27 -10.77 -0.52
CA ASP A 193 -6.41 -11.60 -1.36
C ASP A 193 -6.16 -10.86 -2.68
N VAL A 194 -4.91 -10.46 -2.92
CA VAL A 194 -4.54 -9.69 -4.12
C VAL A 194 -4.66 -10.53 -5.40
N ARG A 195 -4.59 -11.86 -5.30
CA ARG A 195 -4.74 -12.77 -6.43
C ARG A 195 -6.19 -12.96 -6.80
N GLU A 196 -7.05 -13.18 -5.80
CA GLU A 196 -8.49 -13.28 -6.01
C GLU A 196 -9.03 -11.99 -6.65
N CYS A 197 -8.67 -10.85 -6.07
CA CYS A 197 -9.13 -9.54 -6.52
C CYS A 197 -8.39 -9.00 -7.76
N GLN A 198 -7.50 -9.78 -8.39
CA GLN A 198 -6.70 -9.35 -9.56
C GLN A 198 -6.01 -7.99 -9.38
N ILE A 199 -5.52 -7.71 -8.17
CA ILE A 199 -4.87 -6.43 -7.85
C ILE A 199 -3.47 -6.42 -8.46
N ASP A 200 -3.12 -5.33 -9.13
CA ASP A 200 -1.80 -5.16 -9.75
C ASP A 200 -0.84 -4.44 -8.80
N LEU A 201 -1.32 -3.38 -8.14
CA LEU A 201 -0.59 -2.68 -7.09
C LEU A 201 -1.51 -2.40 -5.89
N LEU A 202 -0.97 -2.47 -4.68
CA LEU A 202 -1.69 -2.09 -3.46
C LEU A 202 -0.76 -1.36 -2.51
N SER A 203 -1.24 -0.32 -1.84
CA SER A 203 -0.47 0.30 -0.75
C SER A 203 -1.25 0.36 0.55
N CYS A 204 -0.53 0.21 1.67
CA CYS A 204 -1.10 0.31 3.00
C CYS A 204 -0.04 0.74 4.04
N GLY A 205 -0.40 1.73 4.85
CA GLY A 205 0.37 2.16 6.02
C GLY A 205 0.04 1.37 7.29
N GLY A 206 1.01 1.29 8.19
CA GLY A 206 0.90 0.66 9.51
C GLY A 206 -0.06 1.34 10.52
N PRO A 207 -0.19 2.68 10.58
CA PRO A 207 -0.82 3.37 11.72
C PRO A 207 -2.29 3.12 12.01
N LYS A 208 -3.03 2.43 11.14
CA LYS A 208 -4.46 2.16 11.34
C LYS A 208 -4.66 0.71 11.80
N TRP A 209 -5.37 -0.08 11.02
CA TRP A 209 -5.80 -1.43 11.38
C TRP A 209 -4.67 -2.46 11.50
N LEU A 210 -3.49 -2.17 10.94
CA LEU A 210 -2.27 -2.95 11.17
C LEU A 210 -1.60 -2.65 12.53
N MET A 211 -2.02 -1.57 13.20
CA MET A 211 -1.57 -1.17 14.53
C MET A 211 -0.03 -1.05 14.67
N GLY A 212 0.60 -0.63 13.57
CA GLY A 212 2.02 -0.31 13.49
C GLY A 212 2.30 1.18 13.74
N PRO A 213 3.56 1.59 13.92
CA PRO A 213 3.94 2.99 14.04
C PRO A 213 3.79 3.78 12.73
N CYS A 214 3.76 5.11 12.85
CA CYS A 214 3.92 6.02 11.71
C CYS A 214 5.32 5.87 11.08
N GLY A 215 5.41 6.07 9.76
CA GLY A 215 6.64 5.88 9.01
C GLY A 215 6.91 4.43 8.59
N GLN A 216 5.91 3.55 8.73
CA GLN A 216 5.94 2.19 8.22
C GLN A 216 4.71 1.94 7.34
N GLY A 217 4.93 1.37 6.17
CA GLY A 217 3.92 0.91 5.24
C GLY A 217 4.54 -0.02 4.20
N PHE A 218 3.73 -0.43 3.24
CA PHE A 218 4.22 -1.24 2.14
C PHE A 218 3.48 -0.93 0.84
N LEU A 219 4.14 -1.28 -0.26
CA LEU A 219 3.60 -1.35 -1.60
C LEU A 219 3.73 -2.79 -2.06
N PHE A 220 2.62 -3.40 -2.43
CA PHE A 220 2.59 -4.60 -3.23
C PHE A 220 2.63 -4.21 -4.71
N CYS A 221 3.47 -4.90 -5.48
CA CYS A 221 3.50 -4.86 -6.94
C CYS A 221 3.54 -6.28 -7.47
N ARG A 222 2.53 -6.68 -8.25
CA ARG A 222 2.47 -8.02 -8.83
C ARG A 222 3.75 -8.34 -9.62
N GLN A 223 4.32 -9.52 -9.38
CA GLN A 223 5.65 -9.91 -9.89
C GLN A 223 5.77 -9.75 -11.41
N GLU A 224 4.74 -10.16 -12.17
CA GLU A 224 4.75 -10.11 -13.64
C GLU A 224 4.81 -8.68 -14.21
N LEU A 225 4.51 -7.66 -13.39
CA LEU A 225 4.52 -6.25 -13.81
C LEU A 225 5.80 -5.51 -13.43
N VAL A 226 6.62 -6.06 -12.52
CA VAL A 226 7.77 -5.35 -11.94
C VAL A 226 8.72 -4.81 -13.01
N GLU A 227 8.99 -5.57 -14.07
CA GLU A 227 9.89 -5.15 -15.16
C GLU A 227 9.32 -3.98 -15.98
N GLU A 228 8.00 -3.93 -16.17
CA GLU A 228 7.32 -2.86 -16.90
C GLU A 228 7.23 -1.56 -16.08
N MET A 229 7.13 -1.70 -14.76
CA MET A 229 6.99 -0.59 -13.81
C MET A 229 8.33 0.14 -13.64
N LYS A 230 8.35 1.43 -13.96
CA LYS A 230 9.55 2.28 -13.97
C LYS A 230 9.65 3.15 -12.70
N PRO A 231 10.55 2.88 -11.74
CA PRO A 231 10.63 3.67 -10.52
C PRO A 231 10.81 5.18 -10.80
N ALA A 232 10.02 6.02 -10.10
CA ALA A 232 10.15 7.48 -10.21
C ALA A 232 11.38 8.01 -9.46
N TYR A 233 11.73 7.31 -8.39
CA TYR A 233 12.89 7.54 -7.55
C TYR A 233 13.76 6.30 -7.58
N ALA A 234 15.06 6.48 -7.36
CA ALA A 234 16.02 5.40 -7.21
C ALA A 234 16.93 5.74 -6.04
N GLY A 235 17.22 4.75 -5.21
CA GLY A 235 18.19 4.86 -4.14
C GLY A 235 19.10 3.63 -4.08
N ALA A 236 19.97 3.58 -3.08
CA ALA A 236 20.98 2.53 -2.99
C ALA A 236 20.33 1.15 -2.91
N THR A 237 19.24 1.01 -2.15
CA THR A 237 18.58 -0.30 -1.97
C THR A 237 17.73 -0.73 -3.17
N SER A 238 17.53 0.14 -4.17
CA SER A 238 16.75 -0.17 -5.38
C SER A 238 17.51 -0.91 -6.48
N VAL A 239 18.85 -0.96 -6.39
CA VAL A 239 19.74 -1.48 -7.44
C VAL A 239 20.56 -2.68 -6.98
N VAL A 240 21.09 -3.41 -7.96
CA VAL A 240 22.08 -4.47 -7.72
C VAL A 240 23.40 -3.88 -7.19
N ASP A 241 24.12 -4.66 -6.40
CA ASP A 241 25.49 -4.36 -5.93
C ASP A 241 25.70 -2.96 -5.30
N PHE A 242 24.70 -2.45 -4.58
CA PHE A 242 24.75 -1.10 -4.01
C PHE A 242 25.88 -0.85 -2.99
N LEU A 243 26.50 -1.92 -2.46
CA LEU A 243 27.66 -1.85 -1.58
C LEU A 243 28.95 -1.48 -2.33
N ASN A 244 28.96 -1.57 -3.65
CA ASN A 244 30.04 -1.07 -4.48
C ASN A 244 29.90 0.45 -4.66
N PHE A 245 30.12 1.18 -3.56
CA PHE A 245 29.80 2.61 -3.37
C PHE A 245 30.42 3.59 -4.39
N ARG A 246 31.23 3.13 -5.34
CA ARG A 246 31.94 3.95 -6.32
C ARG A 246 31.82 3.45 -7.75
N ASP A 247 31.26 2.26 -7.97
CA ASP A 247 31.01 1.69 -9.29
C ASP A 247 29.50 1.71 -9.53
N TYR A 248 29.01 2.84 -10.03
CA TYR A 248 27.58 3.09 -10.10
C TYR A 248 26.94 2.31 -11.26
N ASP A 249 26.07 1.37 -10.91
CA ASP A 249 25.23 0.59 -11.83
C ASP A 249 23.74 0.85 -11.54
N LEU A 250 23.01 1.42 -12.51
CA LEU A 250 21.57 1.66 -12.41
C LEU A 250 20.75 0.46 -12.92
N THR A 251 21.20 -0.74 -12.57
CA THR A 251 20.43 -1.95 -12.81
C THR A 251 19.52 -2.18 -11.61
N PHE A 252 18.24 -1.85 -11.77
CA PHE A 252 17.22 -2.06 -10.74
C PHE A 252 17.06 -3.53 -10.38
N LEU A 253 16.73 -3.80 -9.12
CA LEU A 253 16.36 -5.14 -8.66
C LEU A 253 15.19 -5.72 -9.49
N PRO A 254 15.14 -7.05 -9.67
CA PRO A 254 14.11 -7.72 -10.48
C PRO A 254 12.79 -7.93 -9.71
N ASP A 255 12.69 -7.40 -8.50
CA ASP A 255 11.57 -7.56 -7.57
C ASP A 255 11.11 -6.18 -7.06
N ALA A 256 10.06 -6.14 -6.22
CA ALA A 256 9.44 -4.89 -5.78
C ALA A 256 10.38 -3.98 -4.99
N LYS A 257 11.49 -4.48 -4.43
CA LYS A 257 12.48 -3.63 -3.72
C LYS A 257 13.10 -2.57 -4.63
N ARG A 258 12.95 -2.67 -5.96
CA ARG A 258 13.30 -1.58 -6.89
C ARG A 258 12.60 -0.24 -6.61
N PHE A 259 11.52 -0.25 -5.81
CA PHE A 259 10.80 0.95 -5.41
C PHE A 259 11.29 1.57 -4.10
N GLU A 260 12.31 0.98 -3.47
CA GLU A 260 12.89 1.46 -2.21
C GLU A 260 14.02 2.46 -2.45
N LEU A 261 14.55 3.04 -1.37
CA LEU A 261 15.58 4.10 -1.40
C LEU A 261 16.85 3.68 -0.64
#